data_AF-A0A4C1TIJ2-F1
#
_entry.id   AF-A0A4C1TIJ2-F1
#
_cell.length_a   1.000
_cell.length_b   1.000
_cell.length_c   1.000
_cell.angle_alpha   90.00
_cell.angle_beta   90.00
_cell.angle_gamma   90.00
#
_symmetry.space_group_name_H-M   'P 1'
#
loop_
_entity.id
_entity.type
_entity.pdbx_description
1 polymer ?
#
loop_
_entity_poly.entity_id
_entity_poly.type
_entity_poly.pdbx_seq_one_letter_code
_entity_poly.pdbx_strand_id
1 'polypeptide(L)'
;MENEAGPSRPKRPRQLVLDTEIEDLLLEEDDTDDDFIYNDEEESSSDDDDDDNDHSQPPTLQLPTHRRVSPVCEIESPSHQDFEETGPPSSSSDSVSTWTLAGEMKNLEFSERNVFLGPHNGDPVDYFNFFFDDAVLQFNCQKTNEQAAKLLLSENTKEQSRITRWKDLTLEELKIFLGLLFHMGTIQLNRIQDYWKKDRLFSVPIFSEQMSRNRFLIIMRCLHFTSETSSEDPLYKIRFVIEYFNKKMADCYYPGRQLSLDESMVLWRGRLLFRQYIKN
;
A
#
# COMPACT_ATOMS: atom_id res chain seq x y z
N MET A 1 39.05 -3.54 -37.44
CA MET A 1 38.08 -2.52 -37.00
C MET A 1 37.53 -3.02 -35.68
N GLU A 2 38.12 -2.52 -34.60
CA GLU A 2 37.71 -2.80 -33.23
C GLU A 2 36.43 -1.99 -32.95
N ASN A 3 35.37 -2.65 -32.48
CA ASN A 3 34.16 -1.98 -32.02
C ASN A 3 34.22 -1.94 -30.49
N GLU A 4 34.60 -0.79 -29.93
CA GLU A 4 34.50 -0.53 -28.50
C GLU A 4 33.02 -0.33 -28.10
N ALA A 5 32.57 -1.06 -27.08
CA ALA A 5 31.29 -0.82 -26.44
C ALA A 5 31.42 0.36 -25.46
N GLY A 6 30.62 1.41 -25.68
CA GLY A 6 30.60 2.59 -24.81
C GLY A 6 30.12 2.30 -23.37
N PRO A 7 30.44 3.18 -22.40
CA PRO A 7 30.16 2.93 -20.99
C PRO A 7 28.66 2.85 -20.70
N SER A 8 28.27 1.78 -19.99
CA SER A 8 26.90 1.54 -19.54
C SER A 8 26.43 2.64 -18.58
N ARG A 9 25.26 3.20 -18.88
CA ARG A 9 24.62 4.27 -18.09
C ARG A 9 24.37 3.76 -16.66
N PRO A 10 24.81 4.48 -15.61
CA PRO A 10 24.53 4.05 -14.24
C PRO A 10 23.02 4.01 -14.01
N LYS A 11 22.53 2.87 -13.52
CA LYS A 11 21.14 2.70 -13.10
C LYS A 11 20.85 3.74 -12.01
N ARG A 12 19.96 4.70 -12.30
CA ARG A 12 19.45 5.60 -11.27
C ARG A 12 18.78 4.73 -10.19
N PRO A 13 19.17 4.84 -8.91
CA PRO A 13 18.41 4.21 -7.84
C PRO A 13 17.01 4.84 -7.85
N ARG A 14 15.96 4.02 -7.99
CA ARG A 14 14.62 4.43 -7.60
C ARG A 14 14.65 4.59 -6.09
N GLN A 15 14.78 5.83 -5.64
CA GLN A 15 14.71 6.19 -4.24
C GLN A 15 13.24 6.07 -3.82
N LEU A 16 12.82 4.89 -3.36
CA LEU A 16 11.57 4.74 -2.62
C LEU A 16 11.82 5.29 -1.21
N VAL A 17 11.63 6.60 -1.04
CA VAL A 17 11.67 7.33 0.23
C VAL A 17 10.26 7.37 0.78
N LEU A 18 9.77 6.25 1.31
CA LEU A 18 8.46 6.22 1.97
C LEU A 18 8.58 5.64 3.37
N ASP A 19 9.42 4.62 3.57
CA ASP A 19 9.40 3.85 4.83
C ASP A 19 9.92 4.62 6.05
N THR A 20 11.07 5.30 5.94
CA THR A 20 11.65 6.06 7.08
C THR A 20 10.85 7.32 7.38
N GLU A 21 10.35 7.99 6.34
CA GLU A 21 9.56 9.21 6.52
C GLU A 21 8.20 8.89 7.14
N ILE A 22 7.57 7.76 6.80
CA ILE A 22 6.34 7.32 7.47
C ILE A 22 6.62 6.96 8.94
N GLU A 23 7.70 6.24 9.24
CA GLU A 23 8.05 5.89 10.63
C GLU A 23 8.30 7.17 11.45
N ASP A 24 9.10 8.09 10.93
CA ASP A 24 9.35 9.39 11.56
C ASP A 24 8.04 10.18 11.72
N LEU A 25 7.20 10.28 10.68
CA LEU A 25 5.91 10.98 10.74
C LEU A 25 4.85 10.29 11.60
N LEU A 26 5.01 9.03 11.97
CA LEU A 26 4.14 8.35 12.95
C LEU A 26 4.66 8.56 14.39
N LEU A 27 5.99 8.73 14.53
CA LEU A 27 6.69 8.94 15.80
C LEU A 27 6.91 10.42 16.14
N GLU A 28 6.69 11.35 15.20
CA GLU A 28 6.74 12.79 15.43
C GLU A 28 5.54 13.19 16.30
N GLU A 29 5.82 13.45 17.58
CA GLU A 29 4.78 13.71 18.59
C GLU A 29 4.44 15.19 18.73
N ASP A 30 5.19 16.09 18.09
CA ASP A 30 5.05 17.54 18.25
C ASP A 30 4.58 18.20 16.94
N ASP A 31 3.48 18.96 17.03
CA ASP A 31 2.73 19.64 15.95
C ASP A 31 3.47 20.92 15.43
N THR A 32 4.79 20.89 15.26
CA THR A 32 5.54 22.07 14.73
C THR A 32 5.64 22.03 13.22
N ASP A 33 4.50 22.10 12.53
CA ASP A 33 4.47 22.63 11.17
C ASP A 33 3.84 24.01 11.24
N ASP A 34 4.67 25.05 11.16
CA ASP A 34 4.25 26.41 10.88
C ASP A 34 3.38 26.36 9.61
N ASP A 35 2.08 26.61 9.77
CA ASP A 35 1.26 27.15 8.70
C ASP A 35 1.94 28.44 8.28
N PHE A 36 2.73 28.39 7.21
CA PHE A 36 3.27 29.57 6.55
C PHE A 36 2.07 30.33 5.96
N ILE A 37 1.38 31.09 6.80
CA ILE A 37 0.39 32.07 6.41
C ILE A 37 1.18 33.13 5.62
N TYR A 38 1.16 33.00 4.30
CA TYR A 38 1.39 34.16 3.45
C TYR A 38 0.21 35.10 3.69
N ASN A 39 0.43 36.07 4.58
CA ASN A 39 -0.37 37.28 4.67
C ASN A 39 -0.11 38.07 3.38
N ASP A 40 -0.93 37.84 2.36
CA ASP A 40 -1.14 38.86 1.33
C ASP A 40 -2.27 39.76 1.83
N GLU A 41 -1.89 40.71 2.67
CA GLU A 41 -2.63 41.97 2.79
C GLU A 41 -2.36 42.76 1.50
N GLU A 42 -3.30 42.74 0.56
CA GLU A 42 -3.54 43.93 -0.26
C GLU A 42 -5.05 44.22 -0.32
N GLU A 43 -5.40 45.37 0.24
CA GLU A 43 -6.65 46.08 0.02
C GLU A 43 -6.80 46.42 -1.48
N SER A 44 -7.98 46.19 -2.04
CA SER A 44 -8.49 47.08 -3.08
C SER A 44 -10.01 47.17 -3.00
N SER A 45 -10.48 48.41 -2.95
CA SER A 45 -11.83 48.86 -2.68
C SER A 45 -12.74 48.92 -3.92
N SER A 46 -14.04 49.07 -3.61
CA SER A 46 -15.14 49.72 -4.36
C SER A 46 -15.77 49.00 -5.55
N ASP A 47 -16.95 48.43 -5.28
CA ASP A 47 -18.30 48.85 -5.72
C ASP A 47 -18.60 49.27 -7.18
N ASP A 48 -19.74 48.71 -7.63
CA ASP A 48 -20.78 49.17 -8.55
C ASP A 48 -20.76 48.77 -10.06
N ASP A 49 -21.72 47.88 -10.33
CA ASP A 49 -22.84 47.95 -11.29
C ASP A 49 -22.79 47.37 -12.73
N ASP A 50 -23.92 46.68 -12.98
CA ASP A 50 -24.67 46.40 -14.21
C ASP A 50 -24.29 45.25 -15.17
N ASP A 51 -25.13 44.20 -15.05
CA ASP A 51 -26.04 43.65 -16.08
C ASP A 51 -25.50 43.47 -17.51
N ASP A 52 -25.33 42.21 -17.94
CA ASP A 52 -26.08 41.75 -19.12
C ASP A 52 -26.02 40.23 -19.33
N ASN A 53 -27.20 39.73 -19.64
CA ASN A 53 -27.58 38.39 -20.04
C ASN A 53 -26.98 38.01 -21.41
N ASP A 54 -26.20 36.93 -21.49
CA ASP A 54 -26.05 36.19 -22.76
C ASP A 54 -25.96 34.67 -22.54
N HIS A 55 -26.95 33.99 -23.11
CA HIS A 55 -27.00 32.56 -23.28
C HIS A 55 -26.03 32.14 -24.40
N SER A 56 -24.91 31.52 -24.04
CA SER A 56 -24.13 30.73 -24.98
C SER A 56 -23.56 29.47 -24.31
N GLN A 57 -23.92 28.32 -24.87
CA GLN A 57 -23.60 26.96 -24.42
C GLN A 57 -22.09 26.73 -24.20
N PRO A 58 -21.69 25.87 -23.25
CA PRO A 58 -20.30 25.43 -23.16
C PRO A 58 -19.96 24.51 -24.35
N PRO A 59 -18.73 24.59 -24.89
CA PRO A 59 -18.29 23.75 -26.00
C PRO A 59 -18.16 22.29 -25.56
N THR A 60 -18.66 21.38 -26.39
CA THR A 60 -18.55 19.94 -26.25
C THR A 60 -17.08 19.51 -26.37
N LEU A 61 -16.42 19.22 -25.24
CA LEU A 61 -15.13 18.54 -25.25
C LEU A 61 -15.34 17.05 -25.52
N GLN A 62 -15.04 16.65 -26.76
CA GLN A 62 -15.00 15.25 -27.17
C GLN A 62 -13.90 14.51 -26.39
N LEU A 63 -14.28 13.42 -25.71
CA LEU A 63 -13.32 12.47 -25.14
C LEU A 63 -12.42 11.91 -26.25
N PRO A 64 -11.09 11.89 -26.09
CA PRO A 64 -10.24 11.03 -26.90
C PRO A 64 -10.53 9.57 -26.57
N THR A 65 -11.07 8.88 -27.56
CA THR A 65 -11.25 7.43 -27.63
C THR A 65 -9.93 6.67 -27.43
N HIS A 66 -9.98 5.62 -26.59
CA HIS A 66 -9.12 4.44 -26.59
C HIS A 66 -7.63 4.65 -26.94
N ARG A 67 -6.80 4.93 -25.93
CA ARG A 67 -5.37 4.60 -26.03
C ARG A 67 -5.17 3.12 -25.71
N ARG A 68 -5.02 2.36 -26.79
CA ARG A 68 -4.61 0.96 -26.87
C ARG A 68 -3.42 0.69 -25.93
N VAL A 69 -3.66 -0.08 -24.87
CA VAL A 69 -2.58 -0.68 -24.07
C VAL A 69 -1.83 -1.64 -24.98
N SER A 70 -0.56 -1.36 -25.25
CA SER A 70 0.34 -2.28 -25.95
C SER A 70 1.04 -3.20 -24.93
N PRO A 71 1.41 -4.41 -25.33
CA PRO A 71 1.54 -5.54 -24.43
C PRO A 71 2.87 -5.57 -23.67
N VAL A 72 2.79 -6.30 -22.56
CA VAL A 72 3.83 -6.84 -21.68
C VAL A 72 5.19 -7.04 -22.35
N CYS A 73 6.25 -6.55 -21.70
CA CYS A 73 7.63 -6.82 -22.07
C CYS A 73 7.89 -8.34 -22.08
N GLU A 74 8.29 -8.86 -23.23
CA GLU A 74 8.91 -10.17 -23.38
C GLU A 74 10.25 -10.17 -22.60
N ILE A 75 10.39 -11.12 -21.67
CA ILE A 75 11.67 -11.38 -21.01
C ILE A 75 12.42 -12.38 -21.90
N GLU A 76 13.38 -11.87 -22.68
CA GLU A 76 14.34 -12.72 -23.39
C GLU A 76 15.20 -13.50 -22.38
N SER A 77 15.26 -14.81 -22.54
CA SER A 77 16.14 -15.70 -21.77
C SER A 77 17.60 -15.47 -22.17
N PRO A 78 18.53 -15.19 -21.25
CA PRO A 78 19.93 -15.09 -21.62
C PRO A 78 20.54 -16.49 -21.80
N SER A 79 21.14 -16.67 -22.97
CA SER A 79 21.93 -17.81 -23.42
C SER A 79 23.10 -18.14 -22.49
N HIS A 80 23.33 -19.45 -22.30
CA HIS A 80 24.50 -20.05 -21.66
C HIS A 80 25.83 -19.42 -22.14
N GLN A 81 26.62 -18.90 -21.21
CA GLN A 81 28.06 -18.70 -21.39
C GLN A 81 28.78 -19.37 -20.23
N ASP A 82 29.66 -20.30 -20.60
CA ASP A 82 30.49 -21.10 -19.71
C ASP A 82 31.39 -20.20 -18.84
N PHE A 83 31.38 -20.41 -17.53
CA PHE A 83 32.30 -19.76 -16.61
C PHE A 83 33.34 -20.78 -16.14
N GLU A 84 34.61 -20.41 -16.32
CA GLU A 84 35.79 -21.18 -15.93
C GLU A 84 35.89 -21.39 -14.43
N GLU A 85 36.34 -22.60 -14.10
CA GLU A 85 36.48 -23.19 -12.78
C GLU A 85 37.68 -22.59 -12.02
N THR A 86 37.44 -21.87 -10.93
CA THR A 86 38.48 -21.59 -9.93
C THR A 86 38.17 -22.34 -8.64
N GLY A 87 39.06 -23.28 -8.29
CA GLY A 87 38.90 -24.28 -7.22
C GLY A 87 38.78 -23.75 -5.78
N PRO A 88 38.54 -24.65 -4.81
CA PRO A 88 37.80 -24.33 -3.58
C PRO A 88 38.71 -23.92 -2.41
N PRO A 89 38.20 -23.15 -1.43
CA PRO A 89 38.67 -23.25 -0.06
C PRO A 89 37.90 -24.37 0.67
N SER A 90 38.67 -25.27 1.26
CA SER A 90 38.25 -26.44 2.00
C SER A 90 37.40 -26.16 3.24
N SER A 91 36.53 -27.14 3.53
CA SER A 91 35.81 -27.44 4.78
C SER A 91 34.51 -26.67 5.08
N SER A 92 33.44 -27.07 4.39
CA SER A 92 32.16 -27.38 5.03
C SER A 92 31.67 -28.69 4.44
N SER A 93 31.21 -29.61 5.27
CA SER A 93 30.65 -30.89 4.82
C SER A 93 29.55 -30.63 3.79
N ASP A 94 29.82 -31.00 2.53
CA ASP A 94 28.80 -31.08 1.49
C ASP A 94 27.80 -32.16 1.88
N SER A 95 26.81 -31.78 2.69
CA SER A 95 25.57 -32.53 2.72
C SER A 95 24.93 -32.30 1.36
N VAL A 96 25.19 -33.23 0.43
CA VAL A 96 24.40 -33.35 -0.78
C VAL A 96 22.97 -33.57 -0.32
N SER A 97 22.18 -32.51 -0.32
CA SER A 97 20.75 -32.55 -0.06
C SER A 97 20.13 -33.42 -1.14
N THR A 98 20.04 -34.71 -0.86
CA THR A 98 19.41 -35.67 -1.76
C THR A 98 17.91 -35.38 -1.66
N TRP A 99 17.30 -34.96 -2.77
CA TRP A 99 15.86 -34.83 -2.87
C TRP A 99 15.22 -36.15 -2.43
N THR A 100 14.65 -36.17 -1.24
CA THR A 100 13.84 -37.28 -0.79
C THR A 100 12.43 -37.03 -1.31
N LEU A 101 11.79 -38.07 -1.84
CA LEU A 101 10.37 -38.04 -2.14
C LEU A 101 9.62 -38.09 -0.80
N ALA A 102 9.67 -37.00 -0.03
CA ALA A 102 9.05 -36.90 1.27
C ALA A 102 7.60 -36.48 1.07
N GLY A 103 6.69 -37.46 1.17
CA GLY A 103 5.25 -37.27 1.16
C GLY A 103 4.58 -37.86 -0.08
N GLU A 104 3.39 -38.43 0.13
CA GLU A 104 2.47 -38.71 -0.96
C GLU A 104 1.95 -37.36 -1.48
N MET A 105 2.30 -37.02 -2.73
CA MET A 105 1.71 -35.86 -3.39
C MET A 105 0.21 -36.11 -3.48
N LYS A 106 -0.58 -35.31 -2.75
CA LYS A 106 -2.04 -35.43 -2.78
C LYS A 106 -2.49 -35.22 -4.22
N ASN A 107 -3.15 -36.22 -4.80
CA ASN A 107 -3.86 -36.03 -6.05
C ASN A 107 -4.99 -35.05 -5.79
N LEU A 108 -4.85 -33.83 -6.31
CA LEU A 108 -5.89 -32.83 -6.30
C LEU A 108 -6.83 -33.15 -7.46
N GLU A 109 -8.03 -33.62 -7.15
CA GLU A 109 -9.06 -33.80 -8.16
C GLU A 109 -9.58 -32.43 -8.62
N PHE A 110 -9.25 -32.05 -9.85
CA PHE A 110 -9.81 -30.88 -10.51
C PHE A 110 -11.20 -31.24 -11.04
N SER A 111 -12.20 -31.22 -10.17
CA SER A 111 -13.60 -31.51 -10.50
C SER A 111 -14.36 -30.31 -11.06
N GLU A 112 -13.87 -29.09 -10.81
CA GLU A 112 -14.58 -27.84 -11.09
C GLU A 112 -13.96 -27.02 -12.24
N ARG A 113 -14.77 -26.12 -12.82
CA ARG A 113 -14.36 -25.22 -13.91
C ARG A 113 -13.66 -24.01 -13.32
N ASN A 114 -12.67 -23.47 -14.03
CA ASN A 114 -12.03 -22.19 -13.73
C ASN A 114 -13.09 -21.08 -13.61
N VAL A 115 -13.52 -20.76 -12.39
CA VAL A 115 -14.69 -19.91 -12.10
C VAL A 115 -14.46 -19.11 -10.82
N PHE A 116 -14.70 -17.80 -10.91
CA PHE A 116 -14.83 -16.91 -9.77
C PHE A 116 -16.25 -17.00 -9.20
N LEU A 117 -16.35 -17.20 -7.89
CA LEU A 117 -17.60 -17.41 -7.14
C LEU A 117 -18.10 -16.14 -6.44
N GLY A 118 -17.43 -15.00 -6.63
CA GLY A 118 -17.88 -13.73 -6.11
C GLY A 118 -18.89 -13.02 -7.02
N PRO A 119 -19.08 -11.70 -6.86
CA PRO A 119 -20.06 -10.93 -7.62
C PRO A 119 -19.85 -11.03 -9.15
N HIS A 120 -20.97 -11.14 -9.88
CA HIS A 120 -21.00 -11.09 -11.34
C HIS A 120 -21.63 -9.78 -11.79
N ASN A 121 -20.98 -9.10 -12.75
CA ASN A 121 -21.45 -7.81 -13.29
C ASN A 121 -21.65 -6.71 -12.23
N GLY A 122 -20.84 -6.71 -11.16
CA GLY A 122 -20.88 -5.69 -10.12
C GLY A 122 -20.03 -4.47 -10.47
N ASP A 123 -20.22 -3.40 -9.72
CA ASP A 123 -19.31 -2.26 -9.74
C ASP A 123 -18.02 -2.59 -8.97
N PRO A 124 -16.91 -1.88 -9.19
CA PRO A 124 -15.64 -2.14 -8.50
C PRO A 124 -15.75 -2.24 -6.96
N VAL A 125 -16.67 -1.47 -6.37
CA VAL A 125 -16.94 -1.49 -4.92
C VAL A 125 -17.56 -2.80 -4.45
N ASP A 126 -18.34 -3.50 -5.28
CA ASP A 126 -18.94 -4.78 -4.93
C ASP A 126 -17.87 -5.86 -4.77
N TYR A 127 -16.84 -5.84 -5.63
CA TYR A 127 -15.68 -6.72 -5.51
C TYR A 127 -14.87 -6.39 -4.26
N PHE A 128 -14.68 -5.11 -3.93
CA PHE A 128 -14.01 -4.72 -2.69
C PHE A 128 -14.78 -5.22 -1.47
N ASN A 129 -16.09 -4.96 -1.39
CA ASN A 129 -16.95 -5.39 -0.28
C ASN A 129 -17.07 -6.92 -0.20
N PHE A 130 -16.89 -7.62 -1.33
CA PHE A 130 -16.78 -9.06 -1.31
C PHE A 130 -15.54 -9.51 -0.55
N PHE A 131 -14.37 -8.93 -0.79
CA PHE A 131 -13.11 -9.30 -0.10
C PHE A 131 -12.93 -8.67 1.27
N PHE A 132 -13.53 -7.50 1.52
CA PHE A 132 -13.47 -6.76 2.78
C PHE A 132 -14.90 -6.46 3.22
N ASP A 133 -15.58 -7.49 3.72
CA ASP A 133 -16.94 -7.33 4.21
C ASP A 133 -17.01 -6.43 5.46
N ASP A 134 -18.21 -5.96 5.78
CA ASP A 134 -18.42 -5.08 6.93
C ASP A 134 -18.04 -5.74 8.25
N ALA A 135 -18.10 -7.08 8.36
CA ALA A 135 -17.75 -7.78 9.59
C ALA A 135 -16.24 -7.75 9.85
N VAL A 136 -15.40 -8.01 8.82
CA VAL A 136 -13.95 -7.92 8.95
C VAL A 136 -13.50 -6.48 9.17
N LEU A 137 -14.12 -5.51 8.48
CA LEU A 137 -13.81 -4.10 8.67
C LEU A 137 -14.21 -3.61 10.06
N GLN A 138 -15.39 -4.02 10.56
CA GLN A 138 -15.83 -3.70 11.92
C GLN A 138 -14.89 -4.31 12.97
N PHE A 139 -14.41 -5.53 12.75
CA PHE A 139 -13.41 -6.15 13.62
C PHE A 139 -12.09 -5.35 13.63
N ASN A 140 -11.56 -4.99 12.46
CA ASN A 140 -10.35 -4.17 12.35
C ASN A 140 -10.52 -2.81 13.03
N CYS A 141 -11.70 -2.20 12.89
CA CYS A 141 -12.08 -0.96 13.55
C CYS A 141 -12.00 -1.10 15.08
N GLN A 142 -12.59 -2.18 15.63
CA GLN A 142 -12.54 -2.46 17.07
C GLN A 142 -11.09 -2.64 17.55
N LYS A 143 -10.27 -3.44 16.86
CA LYS A 143 -8.87 -3.67 17.26
C LYS A 143 -8.01 -2.43 17.18
N THR A 144 -8.29 -1.56 16.21
CA THR A 144 -7.64 -0.25 16.07
C THR A 144 -8.01 0.67 17.24
N ASN A 145 -9.29 0.72 17.65
CA ASN A 145 -9.73 1.49 18.82
C ASN A 145 -9.11 0.98 20.13
N GLU A 146 -9.07 -0.34 20.33
CA GLU A 146 -8.40 -0.95 21.49
C GLU A 146 -6.90 -0.61 21.53
N GLN A 147 -6.23 -0.61 20.38
CA GLN A 147 -4.82 -0.23 20.29
C GLN A 147 -4.60 1.26 20.58
N ALA A 148 -5.47 2.13 20.09
CA ALA A 148 -5.40 3.55 20.40
C ALA A 148 -5.58 3.81 21.91
N ALA A 149 -6.51 3.11 22.57
CA ALA A 149 -6.68 3.18 24.02
C ALA A 149 -5.42 2.75 24.78
N LYS A 150 -4.74 1.68 24.34
CA LYS A 150 -3.46 1.25 24.92
C LYS A 150 -2.36 2.31 24.75
N LEU A 151 -2.28 2.94 23.57
CA LEU A 151 -1.30 3.99 23.30
C LEU A 151 -1.56 5.24 24.16
N LEU A 152 -2.82 5.65 24.29
CA LEU A 152 -3.24 6.77 25.15
C LEU A 152 -2.84 6.59 26.62
N LEU A 153 -2.93 5.37 27.14
CA LEU A 153 -2.60 5.04 28.53
C LEU A 153 -1.11 4.75 28.74
N SER A 154 -0.28 4.82 27.69
CA SER A 154 1.14 4.51 27.80
C SER A 154 1.90 5.63 28.52
N GLU A 155 2.84 5.25 29.40
CA GLU A 155 3.62 6.17 30.25
C GLU A 155 4.45 7.20 29.47
N ASN A 156 4.74 6.93 28.20
CA ASN A 156 5.52 7.80 27.33
C ASN A 156 4.68 8.84 26.59
N THR A 157 3.37 8.87 26.80
CA THR A 157 2.47 9.79 26.07
C THR A 157 2.60 11.21 26.59
N LYS A 158 3.14 12.10 25.76
CA LYS A 158 3.12 13.54 26.02
C LYS A 158 1.72 14.12 25.83
N GLU A 159 1.38 15.17 26.59
CA GLU A 159 0.09 15.88 26.48
C GLU A 159 -0.18 16.43 25.06
N GLN A 160 0.86 16.86 24.35
CA GLN A 160 0.77 17.41 22.98
C GLN A 160 0.79 16.33 21.88
N SER A 161 1.01 15.07 22.24
CA SER A 161 1.08 13.99 21.26
C SER A 161 -0.23 13.89 20.50
N ARG A 162 -0.16 13.72 19.16
CA ARG A 162 -1.35 13.56 18.31
C ARG A 162 -2.34 12.53 18.87
N ILE A 163 -1.83 11.47 19.52
CA ILE A 163 -2.66 10.42 20.14
C ILE A 163 -3.70 10.97 21.11
N THR A 164 -3.42 12.07 21.82
CA THR A 164 -4.35 12.69 22.79
C THR A 164 -5.61 13.25 22.15
N ARG A 165 -5.60 13.47 20.82
CA ARG A 165 -6.77 13.88 20.02
C ARG A 165 -7.54 12.69 19.43
N TRP A 166 -7.23 11.46 19.83
CA TRP A 166 -7.93 10.27 19.34
C TRP A 166 -9.43 10.34 19.61
N LYS A 167 -10.19 9.95 18.60
CA LYS A 167 -11.62 9.66 18.69
C LYS A 167 -11.81 8.25 18.14
N ASP A 168 -12.71 7.50 18.75
CA ASP A 168 -13.02 6.15 18.31
C ASP A 168 -13.32 6.15 16.81
N LEU A 169 -12.55 5.34 16.09
CA LEU A 169 -12.72 5.07 14.69
C LEU A 169 -14.08 4.40 14.49
N THR A 170 -14.81 4.86 13.47
CA THR A 170 -16.04 4.22 13.01
C THR A 170 -15.78 3.41 11.74
N LEU A 171 -16.71 2.50 11.40
CA LEU A 171 -16.64 1.73 10.16
C LEU A 171 -16.60 2.64 8.92
N GLU A 172 -17.39 3.72 8.92
CA GLU A 172 -17.44 4.69 7.83
C GLU A 172 -16.10 5.44 7.68
N GLU A 173 -15.54 5.92 8.79
CA GLU A 173 -14.22 6.56 8.77
C GLU A 173 -13.12 5.60 8.32
N LEU A 174 -13.17 4.31 8.72
CA LEU A 174 -12.21 3.31 8.25
C LEU A 174 -12.32 3.09 6.74
N LYS A 175 -13.53 3.07 6.18
CA LYS A 175 -13.74 2.97 4.73
C LYS A 175 -13.19 4.19 3.99
N ILE A 176 -13.40 5.40 4.52
CA ILE A 176 -12.82 6.63 3.97
C ILE A 176 -11.28 6.56 4.01
N PHE A 177 -10.71 6.16 5.15
CA PHE A 177 -9.26 5.99 5.31
C PHE A 177 -8.68 5.01 4.27
N LEU A 178 -9.30 3.84 4.07
CA LEU A 178 -8.89 2.86 3.07
C LEU A 178 -9.04 3.40 1.64
N GLY A 179 -10.11 4.13 1.35
CA GLY A 179 -10.32 4.78 0.06
C GLY A 179 -9.21 5.79 -0.28
N LEU A 180 -8.85 6.65 0.68
CA LEU A 180 -7.72 7.57 0.54
C LEU A 180 -6.40 6.81 0.37
N LEU A 181 -6.17 5.74 1.13
CA LEU A 181 -4.97 4.90 1.03
C LEU A 181 -4.84 4.25 -0.36
N PHE A 182 -5.93 3.75 -0.94
CA PHE A 182 -5.92 3.25 -2.32
C PHE A 182 -5.70 4.36 -3.34
N HIS A 183 -6.24 5.55 -3.10
CA HIS A 183 -6.03 6.69 -3.98
C HIS A 183 -4.57 7.14 -4.02
N MET A 184 -3.83 7.06 -2.89
CA MET A 184 -2.38 7.27 -2.85
C MET A 184 -1.60 6.27 -3.72
N GLY A 185 -2.16 5.08 -3.97
CA GLY A 185 -1.59 4.13 -4.93
C GLY A 185 -1.73 4.59 -6.38
N THR A 186 -2.76 5.38 -6.68
CA THR A 186 -3.05 5.92 -8.02
C THR A 186 -2.31 7.23 -8.27
N ILE A 187 -2.32 8.14 -7.31
CA ILE A 187 -1.60 9.41 -7.34
C ILE A 187 -0.48 9.32 -6.31
N GLN A 188 0.76 9.14 -6.75
CA GLN A 188 1.90 9.03 -5.85
C GLN A 188 2.59 10.39 -5.69
N LEU A 189 2.53 10.95 -4.50
CA LEU A 189 3.29 12.15 -4.11
C LEU A 189 4.55 11.76 -3.32
N ASN A 190 5.51 12.68 -3.23
CA ASN A 190 6.80 12.42 -2.61
C ASN A 190 6.66 12.21 -1.09
N ARG A 191 5.85 13.04 -0.43
CA ARG A 191 5.61 12.98 1.00
C ARG A 191 4.15 12.75 1.29
N ILE A 192 3.83 12.01 2.35
CA ILE A 192 2.45 11.80 2.78
C ILE A 192 1.75 13.12 3.15
N GLN A 193 2.50 14.12 3.61
CA GLN A 193 1.92 15.43 3.91
C GLN A 193 1.48 16.19 2.65
N ASP A 194 2.11 15.90 1.50
CA ASP A 194 1.84 16.60 0.24
C ASP A 194 0.39 16.40 -0.22
N TYR A 195 -0.25 15.29 0.15
CA TYR A 195 -1.66 15.02 -0.16
C TYR A 195 -2.62 16.04 0.46
N TRP A 196 -2.20 16.73 1.53
CA TRP A 196 -3.00 17.75 2.22
C TRP A 196 -2.56 19.19 1.93
N LYS A 197 -1.66 19.40 0.94
CA LYS A 197 -1.26 20.75 0.55
C LYS A 197 -2.42 21.52 -0.08
N LYS A 198 -2.52 22.80 0.29
CA LYS A 198 -3.50 23.76 -0.25
C LYS A 198 -2.97 24.58 -1.42
N ASP A 199 -1.65 24.50 -1.68
CA ASP A 199 -1.03 25.20 -2.81
C ASP A 199 -1.66 24.77 -4.13
N ARG A 200 -2.08 25.73 -4.95
CA ARG A 200 -2.81 25.48 -6.21
C ARG A 200 -2.07 24.52 -7.16
N LEU A 201 -0.74 24.48 -7.13
CA LEU A 201 0.05 23.61 -8.01
C LEU A 201 0.13 22.17 -7.53
N PHE A 202 -0.12 21.93 -6.24
CA PHE A 202 0.05 20.62 -5.59
C PHE A 202 -1.22 20.14 -4.86
N SER A 203 -2.31 20.89 -4.93
CA SER A 203 -3.53 20.57 -4.21
C SER A 203 -4.24 19.37 -4.82
N VAL A 204 -4.58 18.42 -3.96
CA VAL A 204 -5.44 17.28 -4.28
C VAL A 204 -6.63 17.32 -3.30
N PRO A 205 -7.65 18.17 -3.57
CA PRO A 205 -8.64 18.59 -2.56
C PRO A 205 -9.39 17.43 -1.89
N ILE A 206 -9.62 16.33 -2.61
CA ILE A 206 -10.35 15.16 -2.10
C ILE A 206 -9.75 14.61 -0.79
N PHE A 207 -8.44 14.73 -0.56
CA PHE A 207 -7.83 14.26 0.68
C PHE A 207 -8.27 15.09 1.88
N SER A 208 -8.15 16.42 1.79
CA SER A 208 -8.50 17.33 2.89
C SER A 208 -10.01 17.47 3.08
N GLU A 209 -10.80 17.29 2.03
CA GLU A 209 -12.27 17.26 2.09
C GLU A 209 -12.80 16.04 2.84
N GLN A 210 -12.20 14.86 2.65
CA GLN A 210 -12.70 13.61 3.23
C GLN A 210 -12.14 13.31 4.63
N MET A 211 -10.87 13.66 4.90
CA MET A 211 -10.25 13.39 6.19
C MET A 211 -9.08 14.35 6.45
N SER A 212 -8.95 14.89 7.66
CA SER A 212 -7.79 15.73 7.97
C SER A 212 -6.48 14.93 7.99
N ARG A 213 -5.36 15.57 7.65
CA ARG A 213 -4.00 14.97 7.71
C ARG A 213 -3.76 14.28 9.05
N ASN A 214 -4.05 14.98 10.15
CA ASN A 214 -3.80 14.46 11.49
C ASN A 214 -4.69 13.27 11.82
N ARG A 215 -5.95 13.25 11.36
CA ARG A 215 -6.85 12.08 11.51
C ARG A 215 -6.38 10.89 10.68
N PHE A 216 -5.88 11.11 9.46
CA PHE A 216 -5.31 10.03 8.66
C PHE A 216 -4.07 9.42 9.32
N LEU A 217 -3.11 10.26 9.74
CA LEU A 217 -1.86 9.81 10.34
C LEU A 217 -2.06 9.09 11.68
N ILE A 218 -2.98 9.56 12.53
CA ILE A 218 -3.26 8.89 13.80
C ILE A 218 -3.97 7.54 13.59
N ILE A 219 -4.89 7.43 12.60
CA ILE A 219 -5.48 6.13 12.23
C ILE A 219 -4.38 5.19 11.74
N MET A 220 -3.48 5.68 10.88
CA MET A 220 -2.34 4.91 10.38
C MET A 220 -1.41 4.43 11.52
N ARG A 221 -1.19 5.25 12.56
CA ARG A 221 -0.43 4.87 13.77
C ARG A 221 -1.12 3.78 14.58
N CYS A 222 -2.43 3.84 14.70
CA CYS A 222 -3.22 2.97 15.57
C CYS A 222 -3.70 1.68 14.88
N LEU A 223 -3.60 1.59 13.54
CA LEU A 223 -4.14 0.48 12.76
C LEU A 223 -3.65 -0.87 13.31
N HIS A 224 -4.60 -1.71 13.73
CA HIS A 224 -4.28 -2.97 14.40
C HIS A 224 -5.31 -4.06 14.10
N PHE A 225 -4.88 -5.33 14.18
CA PHE A 225 -5.69 -6.48 13.77
C PHE A 225 -5.80 -7.58 14.84
N THR A 226 -5.24 -7.37 16.04
CA THR A 226 -5.31 -8.32 17.15
C THR A 226 -5.29 -7.57 18.48
N SER A 227 -5.82 -8.17 19.55
CA SER A 227 -5.62 -7.64 20.91
C SER A 227 -4.50 -8.35 21.65
N GLU A 228 -4.15 -9.54 21.17
CA GLU A 228 -3.31 -10.52 21.84
C GLU A 228 -1.84 -10.27 21.53
N THR A 229 -1.00 -10.55 22.51
CA THR A 229 0.45 -10.57 22.34
C THR A 229 0.92 -12.01 22.36
N SER A 230 1.64 -12.44 21.33
CA SER A 230 2.30 -13.75 21.31
C SER A 230 3.80 -13.59 21.11
N SER A 231 4.58 -14.31 21.91
CA SER A 231 6.03 -14.45 21.73
C SER A 231 6.40 -15.62 20.83
N GLU A 232 5.48 -16.55 20.58
CA GLU A 232 5.74 -17.78 19.83
C GLU A 232 5.48 -17.63 18.34
N ASP A 233 4.48 -16.82 17.96
CA ASP A 233 4.12 -16.57 16.56
C ASP A 233 4.63 -15.18 16.12
N PRO A 234 5.70 -15.07 15.31
CA PRO A 234 6.18 -13.78 14.80
C PRO A 234 5.14 -12.99 13.98
N LEU A 235 4.10 -13.67 13.47
CA LEU A 235 3.06 -13.06 12.64
C LEU A 235 1.77 -12.74 13.41
N TYR A 236 1.75 -12.88 14.75
CA TYR A 236 0.53 -12.73 15.55
C TYR A 236 -0.24 -11.43 15.28
N LYS A 237 0.46 -10.33 14.97
CA LYS A 237 -0.11 -9.02 14.67
C LYS A 237 -0.99 -8.99 13.42
N ILE A 238 -0.73 -9.88 12.47
CA ILE A 238 -1.44 -9.96 11.17
C ILE A 238 -2.07 -11.33 10.93
N ARG A 239 -1.96 -12.26 11.89
CA ARG A 239 -2.45 -13.64 11.78
C ARG A 239 -3.91 -13.70 11.37
N PHE A 240 -4.75 -12.89 12.01
CA PHE A 240 -6.16 -12.76 11.69
C PHE A 240 -6.40 -12.41 10.21
N VAL A 241 -5.67 -11.43 9.68
CA VAL A 241 -5.79 -11.00 8.27
C VAL A 241 -5.37 -12.13 7.33
N ILE A 242 -4.25 -12.80 7.62
CA ILE A 242 -3.76 -13.93 6.83
C ILE A 242 -4.79 -15.06 6.77
N GLU A 243 -5.34 -15.46 7.93
CA GLU A 243 -6.31 -16.55 8.01
C GLU A 243 -7.62 -16.20 7.32
N TYR A 244 -8.11 -14.97 7.52
CA TYR A 244 -9.30 -14.46 6.85
C TYR A 244 -9.13 -14.52 5.33
N PHE A 245 -8.03 -13.99 4.79
CA PHE A 245 -7.79 -13.99 3.35
C PHE A 245 -7.53 -15.38 2.79
N ASN A 246 -6.80 -16.26 3.49
CA ASN A 246 -6.61 -17.63 3.04
C ASN A 246 -7.95 -18.37 2.90
N LYS A 247 -8.84 -18.22 3.87
CA LYS A 247 -10.20 -18.77 3.79
C LYS A 247 -10.98 -18.13 2.64
N LYS A 248 -10.95 -16.80 2.55
CA LYS A 248 -11.70 -16.07 1.53
C LYS A 248 -11.27 -16.44 0.11
N MET A 249 -9.97 -16.62 -0.12
CA MET A 249 -9.42 -17.01 -1.42
C MET A 249 -9.76 -18.46 -1.78
N ALA A 250 -9.79 -19.37 -0.78
CA ALA A 250 -10.26 -20.73 -0.99
C ALA A 250 -11.75 -20.79 -1.36
N ASP A 251 -12.55 -19.89 -0.78
CA ASP A 251 -14.00 -19.84 -1.01
C ASP A 251 -14.39 -19.05 -2.27
N CYS A 252 -13.50 -18.24 -2.87
CA CYS A 252 -13.89 -17.32 -3.94
C CYS A 252 -13.57 -17.78 -5.35
N TYR A 253 -12.74 -18.80 -5.54
CA TYR A 253 -12.26 -19.15 -6.86
C TYR A 253 -11.88 -20.62 -6.96
N TYR A 254 -12.41 -21.28 -7.98
CA TYR A 254 -11.93 -22.59 -8.41
C TYR A 254 -10.86 -22.41 -9.46
N PRO A 255 -9.62 -22.81 -9.20
CA PRO A 255 -8.54 -22.57 -10.12
C PRO A 255 -8.53 -23.58 -11.28
N GLY A 256 -7.96 -23.15 -12.41
CA GLY A 256 -7.70 -24.05 -13.54
C GLY A 256 -6.61 -25.07 -13.25
N ARG A 257 -6.38 -25.99 -14.21
CA ARG A 257 -5.40 -27.07 -14.07
C ARG A 257 -3.95 -26.58 -14.04
N GLN A 258 -3.64 -25.49 -14.74
CA GLN A 258 -2.28 -24.95 -14.83
C GLN A 258 -2.09 -23.88 -13.75
N LEU A 259 -1.27 -24.20 -12.75
CA LEU A 259 -0.94 -23.31 -11.64
C LEU A 259 0.54 -22.96 -11.67
N SER A 260 0.86 -21.73 -11.29
CA SER A 260 2.21 -21.27 -11.03
C SER A 260 2.36 -21.07 -9.52
N LEU A 261 3.47 -21.54 -8.98
CA LEU A 261 3.87 -21.28 -7.61
C LEU A 261 5.17 -20.48 -7.66
N ASP A 262 5.15 -19.34 -6.98
CA ASP A 262 6.29 -18.43 -6.90
C ASP A 262 6.24 -17.73 -5.54
N GLU A 263 7.38 -17.21 -5.09
CA GLU A 263 7.44 -16.44 -3.86
C GLU A 263 7.12 -14.96 -4.12
N SER A 264 6.24 -14.39 -3.30
CA SER A 264 5.99 -12.95 -3.30
C SER A 264 6.90 -12.26 -2.28
N MET A 265 7.51 -11.14 -2.68
CA MET A 265 8.35 -10.33 -1.82
C MET A 265 7.72 -8.95 -1.58
N VAL A 266 7.60 -8.57 -0.31
CA VAL A 266 7.27 -7.20 0.10
C VAL A 266 8.54 -6.55 0.60
N LEU A 267 8.98 -5.47 -0.06
CA LEU A 267 10.16 -4.72 0.35
C LEU A 267 9.91 -4.07 1.72
N TRP A 268 10.83 -4.27 2.66
CA TRP A 268 10.76 -3.67 3.99
C TRP A 268 12.15 -3.28 4.51
N ARG A 269 12.33 -2.03 4.92
CA ARG A 269 13.62 -1.52 5.42
C ARG A 269 13.69 -1.30 6.94
N GLY A 270 12.65 -1.63 7.70
CA GLY A 270 12.61 -1.50 9.16
C GLY A 270 13.10 -2.73 9.95
N ARG A 271 12.90 -2.69 11.27
CA ARG A 271 13.21 -3.79 12.19
C ARG A 271 12.13 -4.87 12.11
N LEU A 272 12.44 -5.98 11.45
CA LEU A 272 11.55 -7.13 11.32
C LEU A 272 12.34 -8.42 11.49
N LEU A 273 11.90 -9.30 12.39
CA LEU A 273 12.63 -10.50 12.80
C LEU A 273 12.92 -11.45 11.64
N PHE A 274 11.96 -11.62 10.74
CA PHE A 274 12.01 -12.57 9.62
C PHE A 274 12.31 -11.89 8.27
N ARG A 275 12.90 -10.70 8.28
CA ARG A 275 13.37 -10.06 7.04
C ARG A 275 14.53 -10.86 6.44
N GLN A 276 14.43 -11.16 5.15
CA GLN A 276 15.50 -11.82 4.40
C GLN A 276 16.18 -10.84 3.44
N TYR A 277 17.49 -11.01 3.26
CA TYR A 277 18.25 -10.31 2.22
C TYR A 277 18.53 -11.27 1.07
N ILE A 278 17.99 -10.96 -0.10
CA ILE A 278 18.16 -11.76 -1.31
C ILE A 278 19.25 -11.11 -2.15
N LYS A 279 20.36 -11.82 -2.34
CA LYS A 279 21.42 -11.45 -3.27
C LYS A 279 21.05 -12.01 -4.64
N ASN A 280 20.95 -11.14 -5.64
CA ASN A 280 20.83 -11.53 -7.03
C ASN A 280 22.23 -11.61 -7.67
#